data_AF-A0A9P7BZB7-F1
#
_entry.id   AF-A0A9P7BZB7-F1
#
_cell.length_a   1.000
_cell.length_b   1.000
_cell.length_c   1.000
_cell.angle_alpha   90.00
_cell.angle_beta   90.00
_cell.angle_gamma   90.00
#
_symmetry.space_group_name_H-M   'P 1'
#
loop_
_entity.id
_entity.type
_entity.pdbx_description
1 polymer ?
#
loop_
_entity_poly.entity_id
_entity_poly.type
_entity_poly.pdbx_seq_one_letter_code
_entity_poly.pdbx_strand_id
1 'polypeptide(L)'
;MDVLVDGALKKERVRAALTMVACDLPAARKLCGFTAGNSNCACHKCLKQFGSLDGDMMRRDFRNFDMASWIPRTNYTHRQAAMEWYQQLNETSKSRHANLHGTKYSELLRLRYFDPVIQENDDDLAYDNQE
;
A
#
# COMPACT_ATOMS: atom_id res chain seq x y z
N MET A 1 -29.74 8.47 0.96
CA MET A 1 -29.36 9.76 0.31
C MET A 1 -30.25 9.93 -0.90
N ASP A 2 -30.56 11.17 -1.27
CA ASP A 2 -31.23 11.43 -2.53
C ASP A 2 -30.19 11.39 -3.64
N VAL A 3 -30.44 10.56 -4.65
CA VAL A 3 -29.54 10.37 -5.79
C VAL A 3 -30.33 10.63 -7.06
N LEU A 4 -29.68 11.32 -8.02
CA LEU A 4 -30.27 11.57 -9.33
C LEU A 4 -30.11 10.32 -10.18
N VAL A 5 -31.21 9.66 -10.52
CA VAL A 5 -31.24 8.49 -11.41
C VAL A 5 -32.19 8.81 -12.54
N ASP A 6 -31.65 8.86 -13.77
CA ASP A 6 -32.40 9.18 -15.00
C ASP A 6 -33.19 10.50 -14.92
N GLY A 7 -32.60 11.52 -14.30
CA GLY A 7 -33.22 12.84 -14.16
C GLY A 7 -34.27 12.98 -13.05
N ALA A 8 -34.50 11.93 -12.25
CA ALA A 8 -35.40 11.97 -11.09
C ALA A 8 -34.63 11.78 -9.78
N LEU A 9 -35.01 12.54 -8.75
CA LEU A 9 -34.53 12.35 -7.38
C LEU A 9 -35.17 11.09 -6.78
N LYS A 10 -34.36 10.07 -6.49
CA LYS A 10 -34.79 8.84 -5.82
C LYS A 10 -34.08 8.69 -4.47
N LYS A 11 -34.83 8.25 -3.45
CA LYS A 11 -34.25 7.84 -2.17
C LYS A 11 -33.59 6.47 -2.32
N GLU A 12 -32.27 6.44 -2.24
CA GLU A 12 -31.53 5.17 -2.15
C GLU A 12 -31.08 4.83 -0.74
N ARG A 13 -31.14 3.52 -0.44
CA ARG A 13 -30.52 2.91 0.72
C ARG A 13 -29.09 2.54 0.39
N VAL A 14 -28.15 3.37 0.85
CA VAL A 14 -26.72 3.10 0.75
C VAL A 14 -26.29 2.25 1.94
N ARG A 15 -25.58 1.14 1.67
CA ARG A 15 -24.87 0.37 2.70
C ARG A 15 -23.41 0.76 2.67
N ALA A 16 -22.94 1.42 3.73
CA ALA A 16 -21.54 1.81 3.90
C ALA A 16 -21.04 1.33 5.27
N ALA A 17 -19.74 1.06 5.35
CA ALA A 17 -19.04 0.83 6.61
C ALA A 17 -18.06 1.99 6.82
N LEU A 18 -18.14 2.61 7.99
CA LEU A 18 -17.16 3.61 8.43
C LEU A 18 -16.20 2.92 9.39
N THR A 19 -14.91 3.02 9.13
CA THR A 19 -13.88 2.42 9.99
C THR A 19 -12.87 3.49 10.39
N MET A 20 -12.77 3.78 11.67
CA MET A 20 -11.66 4.56 12.22
C MET A 20 -10.47 3.62 12.43
N VAL A 21 -9.31 3.99 11.90
CA VAL A 21 -8.07 3.25 12.06
C VAL A 21 -7.14 4.06 12.96
N ALA A 22 -7.14 3.74 14.26
CA ALA A 22 -6.17 4.26 15.22
C ALA A 22 -5.17 3.15 15.53
N CYS A 23 -4.00 3.19 14.90
CA CYS A 23 -3.01 2.13 15.03
C CYS A 23 -1.60 2.70 14.84
N ASP A 24 -0.61 1.98 15.36
CA ASP A 24 0.79 2.31 15.14
C ASP A 24 1.20 2.07 13.67
N LEU A 25 2.39 2.55 13.31
CA LEU A 25 2.88 2.45 11.94
C LEU A 25 3.00 1.00 11.43
N PRO A 26 3.49 0.01 12.21
CA PRO A 26 3.45 -1.40 11.81
C PRO A 26 2.05 -1.93 11.51
N ALA A 27 1.06 -1.61 12.34
CA ALA A 27 -0.32 -2.03 12.12
C ALA A 27 -0.94 -1.32 10.91
N ALA A 28 -0.70 -0.02 10.74
CA ALA A 28 -1.17 0.75 9.59
C ALA A 28 -0.64 0.17 8.28
N ARG A 29 0.65 -0.19 8.26
CA ARG A 29 1.28 -0.83 7.11
C ARG A 29 0.66 -2.17 6.77
N LYS A 30 0.39 -3.02 7.78
CA LYS A 30 -0.30 -4.31 7.57
C LYS A 30 -1.71 -4.11 7.02
N LEU A 31 -2.46 -3.14 7.54
CA LEU A 31 -3.80 -2.81 7.05
C LEU A 31 -3.78 -2.35 5.59
N CYS A 32 -2.74 -1.64 5.18
CA CYS A 32 -2.56 -1.20 3.80
C CYS A 32 -2.05 -2.30 2.86
N GLY A 33 -1.74 -3.50 3.36
CA GLY A 33 -1.24 -4.60 2.53
C GLY A 33 0.29 -4.63 2.40
N PHE A 34 1.04 -3.85 3.18
CA PHE A 34 2.50 -3.95 3.18
C PHE A 34 2.99 -5.16 3.99
N THR A 35 4.13 -5.70 3.57
CA THR A 35 4.85 -6.72 4.35
C THR A 35 5.51 -6.12 5.60
N ALA A 36 5.92 -6.99 6.51
CA ALA A 36 6.55 -6.58 7.77
C ALA A 36 7.87 -5.82 7.55
N GLY A 37 8.29 -5.05 8.56
CA GLY A 37 9.52 -4.25 8.51
C GLY A 37 10.82 -5.07 8.34
N ASN A 38 10.78 -6.38 8.57
CA ASN A 38 11.91 -7.28 8.31
C ASN A 38 11.82 -8.01 6.95
N SER A 39 10.87 -7.65 6.10
CA SER A 39 10.71 -8.24 4.76
C SER A 39 11.75 -7.70 3.75
N ASN A 40 11.90 -8.39 2.60
CA ASN A 40 12.89 -7.98 1.59
C ASN A 40 12.56 -6.61 1.02
N CYS A 41 11.28 -6.33 0.84
CA CYS A 41 10.76 -5.06 0.38
C CYS A 41 10.01 -4.36 1.51
N ALA A 42 10.74 -3.95 2.56
CA ALA A 42 10.16 -3.39 3.79
C ALA A 42 9.67 -1.93 3.69
N CYS A 43 10.11 -1.18 2.67
CA CYS A 43 9.73 0.22 2.52
C CYS A 43 8.33 0.34 1.91
N HIS A 44 7.49 1.19 2.51
CA HIS A 44 6.15 1.48 2.01
C HIS A 44 6.15 2.54 0.89
N LYS A 45 7.22 3.33 0.75
CA LYS A 45 7.36 4.40 -0.26
C LYS A 45 8.13 3.98 -1.52
N CYS A 46 8.92 2.90 -1.47
CA CYS A 46 9.73 2.46 -2.60
C CYS A 46 9.77 0.93 -2.72
N LEU A 47 10.30 0.44 -3.85
CA LEU A 47 10.42 -0.99 -4.16
C LEU A 47 11.81 -1.57 -3.85
N LYS A 48 12.65 -0.82 -3.11
CA LYS A 48 14.02 -1.22 -2.75
C LYS A 48 14.00 -2.56 -2.00
N GLN A 49 14.84 -3.47 -2.46
CA GLN A 49 15.16 -4.71 -1.75
C GLN A 49 16.29 -4.44 -0.75
N PHE A 50 16.09 -4.83 0.49
CA PHE A 50 17.10 -4.78 1.55
C PHE A 50 17.75 -6.16 1.66
N GLY A 51 19.04 -6.27 1.90
CA GLY A 51 19.68 -7.57 2.19
C GLY A 51 19.40 -8.03 3.62
N SER A 52 19.88 -9.20 4.00
CA SER A 52 20.04 -9.53 5.42
C SER A 52 21.34 -8.92 5.95
N LEU A 53 21.45 -8.71 7.27
CA LEU A 53 22.72 -8.33 7.89
C LEU A 53 23.67 -9.52 7.95
N ASP A 54 24.97 -9.25 7.90
CA ASP A 54 26.01 -10.26 8.07
C ASP A 54 25.86 -10.94 9.43
N GLY A 55 25.76 -12.27 9.43
CA GLY A 55 25.59 -13.06 10.66
C GLY A 55 24.18 -13.04 11.28
N ASP A 56 23.22 -12.31 10.70
CA ASP A 56 21.83 -12.30 11.15
C ASP A 56 20.84 -12.27 9.98
N MET A 57 20.38 -13.46 9.58
CA MET A 57 19.43 -13.64 8.48
C MET A 57 18.05 -13.01 8.75
N MET A 58 17.71 -12.77 10.01
CA MET A 58 16.40 -12.25 10.43
C MET A 58 16.33 -10.72 10.40
N ARG A 59 17.49 -10.05 10.40
CA ARG A 59 17.57 -8.58 10.35
C ARG A 59 17.95 -8.10 8.97
N ARG A 60 17.41 -6.94 8.60
CA ARG A 60 17.63 -6.32 7.30
C ARG A 60 18.73 -5.29 7.35
N ASP A 61 19.53 -5.27 6.30
CA ASP A 61 20.54 -4.26 6.11
C ASP A 61 19.94 -3.00 5.48
N PHE A 62 19.74 -1.98 6.31
CA PHE A 62 19.26 -0.66 5.94
C PHE A 62 20.38 0.37 5.76
N ARG A 63 21.67 -0.02 5.76
CA ARG A 63 22.79 0.94 5.74
C ARG A 63 22.97 1.63 4.38
N ASN A 64 22.56 1.00 3.29
CA ASN A 64 22.80 1.50 1.94
C ASN A 64 21.59 2.22 1.34
N PHE A 65 21.55 3.54 1.57
CA PHE A 65 20.53 4.46 1.04
C PHE A 65 21.03 5.19 -0.21
N ASP A 66 21.31 4.45 -1.28
CA ASP A 66 21.49 5.05 -2.60
C ASP A 66 20.13 5.49 -3.17
N MET A 67 19.71 6.71 -2.86
CA MET A 67 18.40 7.25 -3.25
C MET A 67 18.21 7.31 -4.77
N ALA A 68 19.29 7.44 -5.54
CA ALA A 68 19.21 7.51 -7.00
C ALA A 68 18.76 6.19 -7.64
N SER A 69 18.96 5.05 -6.97
CA SER A 69 18.50 3.73 -7.45
C SER A 69 17.11 3.35 -6.94
N TRP A 70 16.43 4.21 -6.20
CA TRP A 70 15.12 3.87 -5.64
C TRP A 70 14.03 4.01 -6.69
N ILE A 71 13.30 2.93 -6.89
CA ILE A 71 12.08 2.93 -7.68
C ILE A 71 10.93 3.31 -6.74
N PRO A 72 10.25 4.47 -6.95
CA PRO A 72 9.12 4.86 -6.14
C PRO A 72 7.99 3.85 -6.24
N ARG A 73 7.34 3.59 -5.11
CA ARG A 73 6.08 2.86 -5.11
C ARG A 73 4.97 3.88 -5.33
N THR A 74 4.13 3.64 -6.31
CA THR A 74 2.91 4.43 -6.51
C THR A 74 1.70 3.64 -6.02
N ASN A 75 0.61 4.35 -5.75
CA ASN A 75 -0.67 3.72 -5.44
C ASN A 75 -1.07 2.67 -6.51
N TYR A 76 -0.97 3.03 -7.78
CA TYR A 76 -1.24 2.12 -8.90
C TYR A 76 -0.40 0.84 -8.84
N THR A 77 0.94 0.98 -8.73
CA THR A 77 1.84 -0.18 -8.69
C THR A 77 1.60 -1.07 -7.46
N HIS A 78 1.24 -0.48 -6.32
CA HIS A 78 0.93 -1.24 -5.12
C HIS A 78 -0.37 -2.02 -5.25
N ARG A 79 -1.44 -1.40 -5.77
CA ARG A 79 -2.71 -2.07 -6.06
C ARG A 79 -2.55 -3.19 -7.08
N GLN A 80 -1.77 -2.96 -8.13
CA GLN A 80 -1.47 -3.97 -9.14
C GLN A 80 -0.78 -5.19 -8.49
N ALA A 81 0.30 -4.96 -7.74
CA ALA A 81 1.02 -6.04 -7.05
C ALA A 81 0.14 -6.76 -6.02
N ALA A 82 -0.76 -6.07 -5.34
CA ALA A 82 -1.72 -6.67 -4.41
C ALA A 82 -2.75 -7.56 -5.11
N MET A 83 -3.24 -7.15 -6.28
CA MET A 83 -4.17 -7.95 -7.07
C MET A 83 -3.48 -9.19 -7.65
N GLU A 84 -2.25 -9.03 -8.18
CA GLU A 84 -1.43 -10.14 -8.64
C GLU A 84 -1.14 -11.12 -7.50
N TRP A 85 -0.90 -10.63 -6.27
CA TRP A 85 -0.76 -11.45 -5.07
C TRP A 85 -2.04 -12.24 -4.78
N TYR A 86 -3.20 -11.57 -4.86
CA TYR A 86 -4.51 -12.19 -4.63
C TYR A 86 -4.82 -13.30 -5.63
N GLN A 87 -4.38 -13.13 -6.88
CA GLN A 87 -4.57 -14.09 -7.98
C GLN A 87 -3.64 -15.30 -7.92
N GLN A 88 -2.62 -15.31 -7.06
CA GLN A 88 -1.72 -16.45 -6.93
C GLN A 88 -2.46 -17.71 -6.43
N LEU A 89 -2.16 -18.86 -7.07
CA LEU A 89 -2.89 -20.12 -6.85
C LEU A 89 -2.64 -20.78 -5.49
N ASN A 90 -1.48 -20.54 -4.87
CA ASN A 90 -1.09 -21.21 -3.62
C ASN A 90 -0.24 -20.29 -2.71
N GLU A 91 -0.12 -20.69 -1.45
CA GLU A 91 0.56 -19.90 -0.42
C GLU A 91 2.07 -19.74 -0.66
N THR A 92 2.72 -20.69 -1.33
CA THR A 92 4.13 -20.57 -1.72
C THR A 92 4.30 -19.45 -2.75
N SER A 93 3.46 -19.43 -3.79
CA SER A 93 3.47 -18.38 -4.82
C SER A 93 3.11 -17.01 -4.22
N LYS A 94 2.11 -16.95 -3.32
CA LYS A 94 1.79 -15.74 -2.56
C LYS A 94 2.97 -15.25 -1.71
N SER A 95 3.64 -16.16 -1.01
CA SER A 95 4.79 -15.81 -0.16
C SER A 95 5.95 -15.27 -0.98
N ARG A 96 6.25 -15.90 -2.12
CA ARG A 96 7.25 -15.42 -3.08
C ARG A 96 6.89 -14.04 -3.65
N HIS A 97 5.64 -13.86 -4.06
CA HIS A 97 5.15 -12.57 -4.58
C HIS A 97 5.21 -11.46 -3.54
N ALA A 98 4.77 -11.74 -2.31
CA ALA A 98 4.86 -10.78 -1.21
C ALA A 98 6.31 -10.44 -0.87
N ASN A 99 7.23 -11.41 -0.92
CA ASN A 99 8.64 -11.17 -0.69
C ASN A 99 9.25 -10.25 -1.76
N LEU A 100 8.90 -10.46 -3.02
CA LEU A 100 9.40 -9.67 -4.15
C LEU A 100 8.83 -8.24 -4.16
N HIS A 101 7.51 -8.08 -4.00
CA HIS A 101 6.84 -6.79 -4.16
C HIS A 101 6.56 -6.06 -2.84
N GLY A 102 6.80 -6.69 -1.70
CA GLY A 102 6.50 -6.15 -0.38
C GLY A 102 5.02 -5.93 -0.12
N THR A 103 4.15 -6.66 -0.83
CA THR A 103 2.72 -6.38 -0.91
C THR A 103 1.89 -7.66 -0.79
N LYS A 104 0.78 -7.56 -0.06
CA LYS A 104 -0.31 -8.53 0.06
C LYS A 104 -1.63 -7.81 -0.21
N TYR A 105 -2.67 -8.57 -0.50
CA TYR A 105 -4.01 -7.99 -0.68
C TYR A 105 -4.60 -7.50 0.64
N SER A 106 -5.31 -6.37 0.58
CA SER A 106 -6.13 -5.82 1.65
C SER A 106 -7.43 -5.28 1.05
N GLU A 107 -8.55 -5.47 1.76
CA GLU A 107 -9.85 -4.93 1.36
C GLU A 107 -9.87 -3.40 1.24
N LEU A 108 -8.99 -2.70 1.97
CA LEU A 108 -8.86 -1.25 1.84
C LEU A 108 -8.42 -0.83 0.44
N LEU A 109 -7.68 -1.69 -0.28
CA LEU A 109 -7.21 -1.39 -1.64
C LEU A 109 -8.35 -1.34 -2.66
N ARG A 110 -9.52 -1.91 -2.35
CA ARG A 110 -10.75 -1.83 -3.17
C ARG A 110 -11.39 -0.43 -3.12
N LEU A 111 -11.10 0.36 -2.10
CA LEU A 111 -11.63 1.71 -1.93
C LEU A 111 -10.89 2.66 -2.86
N ARG A 112 -11.55 3.14 -3.92
CA ARG A 112 -10.92 4.00 -4.95
C ARG A 112 -10.27 5.28 -4.40
N TYR A 113 -10.84 5.84 -3.33
CA TYR A 113 -10.34 7.06 -2.69
C TYR A 113 -9.17 6.84 -1.75
N PHE A 114 -8.86 5.59 -1.38
CA PHE A 114 -7.82 5.29 -0.40
C PHE A 114 -6.44 5.30 -1.07
N ASP A 115 -5.45 6.00 -0.49
CA ASP A 115 -4.06 5.88 -0.92
C ASP A 115 -3.21 5.17 0.15
N PRO A 116 -2.76 3.94 -0.10
CA PRO A 116 -1.96 3.21 0.88
C PRO A 116 -0.52 3.73 0.98
N VAL A 117 -0.01 4.46 -0.02
CA VAL A 117 1.38 4.93 -0.09
C VAL A 117 1.53 6.33 0.50
N ILE A 118 0.51 7.19 0.33
CA ILE A 118 0.48 8.54 0.89
C ILE A 118 -0.19 8.46 2.28
N GLN A 119 0.60 8.16 3.33
CA GLN A 119 0.11 8.12 4.71
C GLN A 119 0.37 9.41 5.52
N GLU A 120 1.06 10.39 4.94
CA GLU A 120 1.25 11.71 5.54
C GLU A 120 0.98 12.78 4.48
N ASN A 121 0.44 13.91 4.92
CA ASN A 121 0.00 15.04 4.12
C ASN A 121 1.10 15.51 3.14
N ASP A 122 1.03 15.07 1.89
CA ASP A 122 1.75 15.70 0.78
C ASP A 122 0.92 16.89 0.21
N ASP A 123 0.18 17.60 1.08
CA ASP A 123 -0.48 18.87 0.72
C ASP A 123 0.53 19.98 0.39
N ASP A 124 1.83 19.76 0.66
CA ASP A 124 2.92 20.67 0.28
C ASP A 124 3.32 20.60 -1.20
N LEU A 125 2.79 19.66 -2.01
CA LEU A 125 3.12 19.56 -3.44
C LEU A 125 2.01 20.02 -4.40
N ALA A 126 0.85 20.42 -3.88
CA ALA A 126 -0.28 20.89 -4.69
C ALA A 126 -0.36 22.42 -4.82
N TYR A 127 0.50 23.19 -4.13
CA TYR A 127 0.49 24.66 -4.15
C TYR A 127 1.50 25.32 -5.09
N ASP A 128 2.44 24.56 -5.66
CA ASP A 128 3.57 25.11 -6.44
C ASP A 128 3.38 25.09 -7.98
N ASN A 129 2.13 25.02 -8.46
CA ASN A 129 1.81 25.12 -9.90
C ASN A 129 0.73 26.17 -10.19
N GLN A 130 0.86 27.35 -9.58
CA GLN A 130 0.22 28.59 -10.01
C GLN A 130 1.24 29.73 -10.01
N GLU A 131 2.16 29.70 -10.97
CA GLU A 131 2.73 30.91 -11.60
C GLU A 131 2.51 30.83 -13.11
#